data_AF-A0A429RAY5-F1
#
_entry.id   AF-A0A429RAY5-F1
#
_cell.length_a   1.000
_cell.length_b   1.000
_cell.length_c   1.000
_cell.angle_alpha   90.00
_cell.angle_beta   90.00
_cell.angle_gamma   90.00
#
_symmetry.space_group_name_H-M   'P 1'
#
loop_
_entity.id
_entity.type
_entity.pdbx_description
1 polymer ?
#
loop_
_entity_poly.entity_id
_entity_poly.type
_entity_poly.pdbx_seq_one_letter_code
_entity_poly.pdbx_strand_id
1 'polypeptide(L)'
;MRRVRVHPLCGEFGVLQVSVLDAFAEHVDVAEIRALINEVLGTDVPGDGSFIGHGGDSFHAVLIVAQIEERWGVEVDFLDVLDSTPDTLTTAVNIARGARAQG
;
A
#
# COMPACT_ATOMS: atom_id res chain seq x y z
N MET A 1 3.61 -12.88 -37.23
CA MET A 1 4.90 -12.14 -37.14
C MET A 1 4.66 -10.82 -36.40
N ARG A 2 5.41 -10.58 -35.30
CA ARG A 2 5.85 -9.31 -34.64
C ARG A 2 5.05 -8.01 -34.90
N ARG A 3 4.80 -7.10 -33.95
CA ARG A 3 5.44 -6.72 -32.67
C ARG A 3 4.48 -5.72 -31.99
N VAL A 4 4.13 -5.88 -30.71
CA VAL A 4 3.52 -4.80 -29.93
C VAL A 4 4.65 -3.95 -29.35
N ARG A 5 4.63 -2.64 -29.64
CA ARG A 5 5.53 -1.66 -29.02
C ARG A 5 4.92 -1.25 -27.67
N VAL A 6 5.67 -1.44 -26.60
CA VAL A 6 5.42 -0.76 -25.32
C VAL A 6 6.25 0.54 -25.32
N HIS A 7 5.58 1.66 -25.07
CA HIS A 7 6.20 2.98 -24.89
C HIS A 7 6.38 3.22 -23.38
N PRO A 8 7.46 3.90 -22.95
CA PRO A 8 7.67 4.21 -21.54
C PRO A 8 6.60 5.20 -21.06
N LEU A 9 5.91 4.87 -19.96
CA LEU A 9 5.08 5.80 -19.23
C LEU A 9 6.02 6.80 -18.53
N CYS A 10 6.16 7.97 -19.15
CA CYS A 10 6.71 9.17 -18.53
C CYS A 10 5.59 9.76 -17.65
N GLY A 11 5.94 10.12 -16.42
CA GLY A 11 5.02 10.36 -15.32
C GLY A 11 3.83 11.26 -15.62
N GLU A 12 2.66 10.77 -15.22
CA GLU A 12 1.55 11.58 -14.74
C GLU A 12 0.97 10.78 -13.57
N PHE A 13 1.10 11.31 -12.35
CA PHE A 13 0.38 10.78 -11.18
C PHE A 13 -1.10 11.07 -11.41
N GLY A 14 -1.74 10.19 -12.18
CA GLY A 14 -3.15 10.21 -12.48
C GLY A 14 -3.91 9.98 -11.19
N VAL A 15 -4.70 10.99 -10.81
CA VAL A 15 -5.74 10.91 -9.79
C VAL A 15 -6.58 9.65 -10.01
N LEU A 16 -6.35 8.61 -9.21
CA LEU A 16 -7.20 7.43 -9.21
C LEU A 16 -8.52 7.84 -8.57
N GLN A 17 -9.53 7.95 -9.41
CA GLN A 17 -10.92 8.14 -9.03
C GLN A 17 -11.40 6.88 -8.29
N VAL A 18 -11.11 6.77 -6.99
CA VAL A 18 -11.64 5.70 -6.14
C VAL A 18 -13.13 5.95 -5.98
N SER A 19 -13.90 5.13 -6.69
CA SER A 19 -15.36 5.16 -6.71
C SER A 19 -15.90 4.68 -5.37
N VAL A 20 -17.07 5.20 -4.96
CA VAL A 20 -17.78 5.04 -3.68
C VAL A 20 -18.25 3.59 -3.39
N LEU A 21 -17.50 2.59 -3.82
CA LEU A 21 -17.81 1.16 -3.71
C LEU A 21 -17.04 0.45 -2.58
N ASP A 22 -16.12 1.12 -1.87
CA ASP A 22 -15.27 0.49 -0.84
C ASP A 22 -15.84 0.58 0.60
N ALA A 23 -17.04 1.14 0.78
CA ALA A 23 -17.65 1.27 2.10
C ALA A 23 -18.02 -0.07 2.79
N PHE A 24 -17.78 -1.22 2.13
CA PHE A 24 -18.18 -2.54 2.62
C PHE A 24 -17.04 -3.54 2.83
N ALA A 25 -15.79 -3.18 2.50
CA ALA A 25 -14.64 -3.99 2.90
C ALA A 25 -14.31 -3.66 4.36
N GLU A 26 -14.98 -4.36 5.28
CA GLU A 26 -14.76 -4.21 6.73
C GLU A 26 -13.31 -4.52 7.14
N HIS A 27 -12.55 -5.21 6.28
CA HIS A 27 -11.14 -5.55 6.45
C HIS A 27 -10.37 -5.34 5.15
N VAL A 28 -9.16 -4.80 5.25
CA VAL A 28 -8.16 -4.73 4.19
C VAL A 28 -7.48 -6.09 4.07
N ASP A 29 -7.38 -6.61 2.85
CA ASP A 29 -6.68 -7.86 2.56
C ASP A 29 -5.17 -7.65 2.44
N VAL A 30 -4.38 -8.67 2.83
CA VAL A 30 -2.92 -8.63 2.68
C VAL A 30 -2.48 -8.47 1.22
N ALA A 31 -3.29 -8.94 0.28
CA ALA A 31 -3.05 -8.76 -1.15
C ALA A 31 -3.12 -7.29 -1.57
N GLU A 32 -3.99 -6.48 -0.96
CA GLU A 32 -4.10 -5.05 -1.24
C GLU A 32 -2.92 -4.27 -0.69
N ILE A 33 -2.49 -4.59 0.54
CA ILE A 33 -1.28 -4.01 1.13
C ILE A 33 -0.05 -4.38 0.30
N ARG A 34 0.07 -5.63 -0.16
CA ARG A 34 1.14 -6.04 -1.07
C ARG A 34 1.10 -5.29 -2.40
N ALA A 35 -0.08 -5.11 -2.99
CA ALA A 35 -0.23 -4.34 -4.21
C ALA A 35 0.22 -2.88 -4.04
N LEU A 36 -0.14 -2.25 -2.91
CA LEU A 36 0.33 -0.90 -2.56
C LEU A 36 1.85 -0.85 -2.40
N ILE A 37 2.43 -1.80 -1.67
CA ILE A 37 3.88 -1.89 -1.46
C ILE A 37 4.61 -2.05 -2.80
N ASN A 38 4.10 -2.92 -3.67
CA ASN A 38 4.65 -3.13 -5.02
C ASN A 38 4.53 -1.89 -5.90
N GLU A 39 3.44 -1.12 -5.79
CA GLU A 39 3.23 0.15 -6.50
C GLU A 39 4.26 1.19 -6.05
N VAL A 40 4.49 1.30 -4.73
CA VAL A 40 5.44 2.26 -4.16
C VAL A 40 6.89 1.89 -4.48
N LEU A 41 7.25 0.60 -4.38
CA LEU A 41 8.60 0.11 -4.68
C LEU A 41 8.90 -0.03 -6.18
N GLY A 42 7.86 -0.08 -7.02
CA GLY A 42 8.00 -0.35 -8.45
C GLY A 42 8.55 -1.74 -8.79
N THR A 43 8.58 -2.66 -7.82
CA THR A 43 9.04 -4.05 -7.97
C THR A 43 8.11 -5.01 -7.23
N ASP A 44 8.04 -6.25 -7.68
CA ASP A 44 7.27 -7.30 -7.01
C ASP A 44 8.04 -7.79 -5.77
N VAL A 45 7.52 -7.49 -4.58
CA VAL A 45 8.09 -7.94 -3.30
C VAL A 45 7.54 -9.32 -2.97
N PRO A 46 8.36 -10.39 -2.93
CA PRO A 46 7.93 -11.67 -2.39
C PRO A 46 7.49 -11.48 -0.93
N GLY A 47 6.26 -11.93 -0.66
CA GLY A 47 5.44 -11.49 0.46
C GLY A 47 5.89 -11.88 1.87
N ASP A 48 7.06 -12.48 2.04
CA ASP A 48 7.65 -12.88 3.33
C ASP A 48 8.80 -11.98 3.78
N GLY A 49 9.24 -11.04 2.95
CA GLY A 49 10.32 -10.10 3.25
C GLY A 49 9.89 -8.85 4.00
N SER A 50 10.79 -8.29 4.80
CA SER A 50 10.65 -6.91 5.29
C SER A 50 10.77 -5.92 4.13
N PHE A 51 10.04 -4.81 4.26
CA PHE A 51 10.02 -3.70 3.31
C PHE A 51 11.44 -3.22 2.97
N ILE A 52 12.27 -3.03 3.99
CA ILE A 52 13.67 -2.59 3.86
C ILE A 52 14.53 -3.65 3.14
N GLY A 53 14.28 -4.93 3.39
CA GLY A 53 15.03 -6.01 2.76
C GLY A 53 14.87 -6.09 1.24
N HIS A 54 13.84 -5.47 0.68
CA HIS A 54 13.47 -5.55 -0.74
C HIS A 54 13.74 -4.27 -1.52
N GLY A 55 14.56 -3.37 -0.97
CA GLY A 55 14.89 -2.08 -1.60
C GLY A 55 14.03 -0.92 -1.10
N GLY A 56 13.21 -1.16 -0.08
CA GLY A 56 12.51 -0.10 0.62
C GLY A 56 13.43 0.75 1.47
N ASP A 57 13.12 2.04 1.54
CA ASP A 57 13.80 3.00 2.40
C ASP A 57 12.79 3.89 3.16
N SER A 58 13.31 4.81 3.96
CA SER A 58 12.51 5.77 4.73
C SER A 58 11.58 6.62 3.85
N PHE A 59 11.95 6.92 2.60
CA PHE A 59 11.10 7.71 1.72
C PHE A 59 9.86 6.92 1.29
N HIS A 60 10.05 5.65 0.92
CA HIS A 60 8.94 4.80 0.55
C HIS A 60 8.00 4.49 1.73
N ALA A 61 8.52 4.37 2.95
CA ALA A 61 7.68 4.22 4.14
C ALA A 61 6.77 5.45 4.34
N VAL A 62 7.27 6.67 4.12
CA VAL A 62 6.43 7.89 4.13
C VAL A 62 5.34 7.82 3.06
N LEU A 63 5.67 7.35 1.85
CA LEU A 63 4.68 7.19 0.78
C LEU A 63 3.61 6.15 1.13
N ILE A 64 4.00 5.04 1.75
CA ILE A 64 3.06 4.00 2.20
C ILE A 64 2.11 4.56 3.26
N VAL A 65 2.61 5.29 4.26
CA VAL A 65 1.77 5.94 5.29
C VAL A 65 0.75 6.86 4.64
N ALA A 66 1.19 7.75 3.74
CA ALA A 66 0.31 8.69 3.06
C ALA A 66 -0.76 7.99 2.21
N GLN A 67 -0.39 6.93 1.49
CA GLN A 67 -1.33 6.15 0.68
C GLN A 67 -2.31 5.35 1.55
N ILE A 68 -1.89 4.87 2.73
CA ILE A 68 -2.79 4.18 3.67
C ILE A 68 -3.85 5.15 4.20
N GLU A 69 -3.43 6.36 4.56
CA GLU A 69 -4.32 7.43 5.00
C GLU A 69 -5.30 7.83 3.89
N GLU A 70 -4.81 8.05 2.67
CA GLU A 70 -5.65 8.45 1.53
C GLU A 70 -6.65 7.38 1.11
N ARG A 71 -6.24 6.10 1.08
CA ARG A 71 -7.08 4.99 0.60
C ARG A 71 -8.07 4.49 1.64
N TRP A 72 -7.62 4.31 2.89
CA TRP A 72 -8.41 3.67 3.93
C TRP A 72 -8.78 4.60 5.08
N GLY A 73 -8.32 5.86 5.06
CA GLY A 73 -8.61 6.84 6.11
C GLY A 73 -7.97 6.47 7.45
N VAL A 74 -6.85 5.76 7.43
CA VAL A 74 -6.15 5.29 8.63
C VAL A 74 -4.75 5.87 8.70
N GLU A 75 -4.43 6.46 9.85
CA GLU A 75 -3.07 6.87 10.16
C GLU A 75 -2.34 5.69 10.83
N VAL A 76 -1.17 5.34 10.31
CA VAL A 76 -0.27 4.34 10.89
C VAL A 76 1.08 4.98 11.19
N ASP A 77 1.76 4.53 12.24
CA ASP A 77 3.07 5.08 12.58
C ASP A 77 4.10 4.73 11.51
N PHE A 78 4.89 5.71 11.12
CA PHE A 78 5.99 5.55 10.19
C PHE A 78 6.98 4.47 10.63
N LEU A 79 7.30 4.40 11.92
CA LEU A 79 8.21 3.39 12.47
C LEU A 79 7.59 1.99 12.38
N ASP A 80 6.28 1.88 12.56
CA ASP A 80 5.56 0.61 12.40
C ASP A 80 5.63 0.13 10.95
N VAL A 81 5.50 1.04 9.98
CA VAL A 81 5.64 0.69 8.54
C VAL A 81 7.06 0.20 8.21
N LEU A 82 8.09 0.83 8.78
CA LEU A 82 9.49 0.46 8.53
C LEU A 82 9.85 -0.93 9.07
N ASP A 83 9.33 -1.30 10.24
CA ASP A 83 9.63 -2.57 10.91
C ASP A 83 8.64 -3.70 10.54
N SER A 84 7.57 -3.36 9.81
CA SER A 84 6.51 -4.32 9.47
C SER A 84 6.80 -5.14 8.21
N THR A 85 6.24 -6.35 8.20
CA THR A 85 5.99 -7.13 6.98
C THR A 85 4.61 -6.77 6.42
N PRO A 86 4.29 -7.13 5.15
CA PRO A 86 2.97 -6.88 4.59
C PRO A 86 1.83 -7.44 5.45
N ASP A 87 2.04 -8.61 6.05
CA ASP A 87 1.08 -9.30 6.92
C ASP A 87 0.87 -8.56 8.26
N THR A 88 1.95 -8.10 8.91
CA THR A 88 1.82 -7.32 10.17
C THR A 88 1.20 -5.96 9.92
N LEU A 89 1.56 -5.29 8.81
CA LEU A 89 0.98 -4.02 8.41
C LEU A 89 -0.53 -4.14 8.13
N THR A 90 -0.96 -5.22 7.47
CA THR A 90 -2.39 -5.51 7.24
C THR A 90 -3.15 -5.60 8.56
N THR A 91 -2.56 -6.28 9.55
CA THR A 91 -3.14 -6.42 10.88
C THR A 91 -3.26 -5.05 11.57
N ALA A 92 -2.20 -4.24 11.52
CA ALA A 92 -2.18 -2.90 12.11
C ALA A 92 -3.25 -1.97 11.50
N VAL A 93 -3.37 -1.97 10.18
CA VAL A 93 -4.39 -1.18 9.46
C VAL A 93 -5.80 -1.61 9.88
N ASN A 94 -6.08 -2.92 9.93
CA ASN A 94 -7.40 -3.42 10.32
C ASN A 94 -7.75 -3.09 11.78
N ILE A 95 -6.79 -3.18 12.70
CA ILE A 95 -6.97 -2.77 14.10
C ILE A 95 -7.32 -1.28 14.18
N ALA A 96 -6.59 -0.43 13.46
CA ALA A 96 -6.82 1.00 13.47
C ALA A 96 -8.16 1.39 12.80
N ARG A 97 -8.58 0.70 11.73
CA ARG A 97 -9.93 0.84 11.14
C ARG A 97 -11.03 0.48 12.14
N GLY A 98 -10.87 -0.65 12.84
CA GLY A 98 -11.82 -1.12 13.84
C GLY A 98 -11.95 -0.18 15.04
N ALA A 99 -10.85 0.44 15.48
CA ALA A 99 -10.87 1.44 16.55
C ALA A 99 -11.65 2.70 16.16
N ARG A 100 -11.56 3.12 14.90
CA ARG A 100 -12.27 4.31 14.39
C ARG A 100 -13.78 4.08 14.19
N ALA A 101 -14.19 2.87 13.80
CA ALA A 101 -15.60 2.54 13.58
C ALA A 101 -16.45 2.51 14.88
N GLN A 102 -15.79 2.45 16.04
CA GLN A 102 -16.43 2.30 17.36
C GLN A 102 -16.57 3.62 18.14
N GLY A 103 -16.09 4.75 17.61
CA GLY A 103 -16.16 6.08 18.25
C GLY A 103 -17.04 7.05 17.50
#